data_AF-A0A4U0Y2E9-F1
#
_entry.id   AF-A0A4U0Y2E9-F1
#
_cell.length_a   1.000
_cell.length_b   1.000
_cell.length_c   1.000
_cell.angle_alpha   90.00
_cell.angle_beta   90.00
_cell.angle_gamma   90.00
#
_symmetry.space_group_name_H-M   'P 1'
#
loop_
_entity.id
_entity.type
_entity.pdbx_description
1 polymer ?
#
loop_
_entity_poly.entity_id
_entity_poly.type
_entity_poly.pdbx_seq_one_letter_code
_entity_poly.pdbx_strand_id
1 'polypeptide(L)'
;MPIRPFPFALGIGTDIVRASRIRTIILKGEGEGTARTKHLYRFMNHLLSSREQLMFWDKFEGTRNVYGPKLGKATEWLAGRWAAKEAVIKAVQYRDLSFLDVQILPSKPAQMSSPVYALILDKPAAARNTNIKVAPLSLRTDFAAPEKVTSDDAKEREGHDDASGQQRDGLAIAYEVQDDDPDGQVAKVNISHDGEYVTAVCLAADQPREGDVGGEAAAWEP
;
A
#
# COMPACT_ATOMS: atom_id res chain seq x y z
N MET A 1 6.99 44.44 -20.46
CA MET A 1 7.65 43.83 -19.29
C MET A 1 7.99 42.40 -19.64
N PRO A 2 9.14 41.85 -19.19
CA PRO A 2 9.43 40.43 -19.39
C PRO A 2 8.44 39.57 -18.61
N ILE A 3 8.18 38.37 -19.11
CA ILE A 3 7.36 37.35 -18.44
C ILE A 3 8.07 36.97 -17.14
N ARG A 4 7.31 36.90 -16.04
CA ARG A 4 7.84 36.48 -14.74
C ARG A 4 7.42 35.04 -14.46
N PRO A 5 8.34 34.15 -14.05
CA PRO A 5 7.99 32.79 -13.68
C PRO A 5 7.14 32.78 -12.40
N PHE A 6 6.48 31.66 -12.16
CA PHE A 6 5.78 31.42 -10.91
C PHE A 6 6.79 31.40 -9.75
N PRO A 7 6.51 32.07 -8.62
CA PRO A 7 7.52 32.34 -7.58
C PRO A 7 7.95 31.13 -6.74
N PHE A 8 7.24 30.00 -6.82
CA PHE A 8 7.58 28.79 -6.07
C PHE A 8 7.70 27.60 -7.01
N ALA A 9 8.79 26.86 -6.94
CA ALA A 9 8.97 25.63 -7.70
C ALA A 9 8.09 24.52 -7.07
N LEU A 10 6.80 24.51 -7.40
CA LEU A 10 5.81 23.56 -6.92
C LEU A 10 5.08 22.92 -8.10
N GLY A 11 5.01 21.60 -8.08
CA GLY A 11 4.22 20.82 -9.03
C GLY A 11 2.94 20.31 -8.39
N ILE A 12 1.86 20.28 -9.17
CA ILE A 12 0.58 19.69 -8.80
C ILE A 12 0.28 18.53 -9.73
N GLY A 13 -0.20 17.43 -9.14
CA GLY A 13 -0.63 16.26 -9.90
C GLY A 13 -1.98 15.77 -9.39
N THR A 14 -2.80 15.28 -10.32
CA THR A 14 -4.12 14.74 -10.01
C THR A 14 -4.32 13.43 -10.75
N ASP A 15 -5.06 12.51 -10.15
CA ASP A 15 -5.45 11.28 -10.82
C ASP A 15 -6.81 10.76 -10.34
N ILE A 16 -7.48 10.01 -11.21
CA ILE A 16 -8.76 9.36 -10.93
C ILE A 16 -8.75 7.93 -11.44
N VAL A 17 -9.10 7.00 -10.56
CA VAL A 17 -9.09 5.56 -10.84
C VAL A 17 -10.46 4.96 -10.54
N ARG A 18 -11.03 4.22 -11.48
CA ARG A 18 -12.24 3.42 -11.23
C ARG A 18 -11.86 2.14 -10.48
N ALA A 19 -12.37 1.94 -9.27
CA ALA A 19 -12.10 0.75 -8.45
C ALA A 19 -12.46 -0.55 -9.18
N SER A 20 -13.55 -0.57 -9.94
CA SER A 20 -13.98 -1.71 -10.77
C SER A 20 -12.88 -2.20 -11.73
N ARG A 21 -12.04 -1.29 -12.27
CA ARG A 21 -10.91 -1.67 -13.14
C ARG A 21 -9.84 -2.44 -12.36
N ILE A 22 -9.50 -1.98 -11.16
CA ILE A 22 -8.54 -2.66 -10.28
C ILE A 22 -9.09 -4.03 -9.88
N ARG A 23 -10.39 -4.11 -9.58
CA ARG A 23 -11.08 -5.38 -9.29
C ARG A 23 -10.90 -6.39 -10.42
N THR A 24 -11.11 -5.98 -11.67
CA THR A 24 -10.92 -6.84 -12.84
C THR A 24 -9.46 -7.31 -12.97
N ILE A 25 -8.48 -6.47 -12.65
CA ILE A 25 -7.06 -6.84 -12.72
C ILE A 25 -6.71 -7.91 -11.67
N ILE A 26 -7.14 -7.73 -10.42
CA ILE A 26 -6.81 -8.67 -9.33
C ILE A 26 -7.61 -9.98 -9.44
N LEU A 27 -8.79 -9.95 -10.05
CA LEU A 27 -9.62 -11.14 -10.30
C LEU A 27 -9.34 -11.80 -11.66
N LYS A 28 -8.39 -11.28 -12.45
CA LYS A 28 -8.11 -11.80 -13.79
C LYS A 28 -7.72 -13.29 -13.72
N GLY A 29 -8.31 -14.12 -14.59
CA GLY A 29 -7.99 -15.54 -14.73
C GLY A 29 -9.15 -16.48 -14.38
N GLU A 30 -9.50 -17.38 -15.31
CA GLU A 30 -10.58 -18.38 -15.20
C GLU A 30 -10.18 -19.66 -14.44
N GLY A 31 -9.19 -19.60 -13.54
CA GLY A 31 -8.68 -20.76 -12.81
C GLY A 31 -8.94 -20.71 -11.30
N GLU A 32 -9.00 -21.89 -10.66
CA GLU A 32 -8.99 -22.08 -9.20
C GLU A 32 -7.87 -21.29 -8.51
N GLY A 33 -8.04 -21.05 -7.20
CA GLY A 33 -7.49 -19.94 -6.40
C GLY A 33 -6.00 -19.58 -6.55
N THR A 34 -5.15 -20.48 -7.05
CA THR A 34 -3.74 -20.23 -7.35
C THR A 34 -3.52 -19.17 -8.43
N ALA A 35 -4.34 -19.18 -9.50
CA ALA A 35 -4.18 -18.23 -10.61
C ALA A 35 -4.50 -16.79 -10.20
N ARG A 36 -5.63 -16.57 -9.53
CA ARG A 36 -6.04 -15.25 -9.03
C ARG A 36 -5.00 -14.66 -8.08
N THR A 37 -4.53 -15.49 -7.15
CA THR A 37 -3.49 -15.13 -6.20
C THR A 37 -2.21 -14.63 -6.90
N LYS A 38 -1.79 -15.27 -8.00
CA LYS A 38 -0.66 -14.82 -8.81
C LYS A 38 -0.87 -13.43 -9.44
N HIS A 39 -2.08 -13.12 -9.90
CA HIS A 39 -2.40 -11.81 -10.48
C HIS A 39 -2.35 -10.69 -9.45
N LEU A 40 -2.92 -10.92 -8.26
CA LEU A 40 -2.83 -9.98 -7.15
C LEU A 40 -1.37 -9.72 -6.76
N TYR A 41 -0.57 -10.77 -6.53
CA TYR A 41 0.85 -10.58 -6.19
C TYR A 41 1.62 -9.86 -7.29
N ARG A 42 1.37 -10.18 -8.57
CA ARG A 42 2.01 -9.48 -9.69
C ARG A 42 1.64 -8.00 -9.72
N PHE A 43 0.36 -7.68 -9.50
CA PHE A 43 -0.12 -6.31 -9.44
C PHE A 43 0.51 -5.56 -8.26
N MET A 44 0.50 -6.16 -7.07
CA MET A 44 1.12 -5.59 -5.86
C MET A 44 2.62 -5.38 -6.03
N ASN A 45 3.35 -6.32 -6.63
CA ASN A 45 4.80 -6.15 -6.84
C ASN A 45 5.14 -5.04 -7.83
N HIS A 46 4.21 -4.69 -8.73
CA HIS A 46 4.39 -3.58 -9.65
C HIS A 46 4.03 -2.24 -8.99
N LEU A 47 3.01 -2.23 -8.14
CA LEU A 47 2.45 -1.01 -7.57
C LEU A 47 3.03 -0.63 -6.21
N LEU A 48 3.23 -1.59 -5.31
CA LEU A 48 3.44 -1.38 -3.88
C LEU A 48 4.88 -1.69 -3.48
N SER A 49 5.48 -0.80 -2.68
CA SER A 49 6.73 -1.09 -1.99
C SER A 49 6.54 -2.21 -0.97
N SER A 50 7.65 -2.82 -0.52
CA SER A 50 7.59 -3.83 0.54
C SER A 50 6.86 -3.35 1.79
N ARG A 51 7.04 -2.08 2.18
CA ARG A 51 6.38 -1.49 3.35
C ARG A 51 4.87 -1.38 3.15
N GLU A 52 4.45 -0.92 1.98
CA GLU A 52 3.02 -0.84 1.64
C GLU A 52 2.37 -2.22 1.54
N GLN A 53 3.10 -3.23 1.08
CA GLN A 53 2.60 -4.62 1.08
C GLN A 53 2.40 -5.14 2.50
N LEU A 54 3.30 -4.86 3.43
CA LEU A 54 3.10 -5.22 4.84
C LEU A 54 1.85 -4.55 5.42
N MET A 55 1.69 -3.25 5.18
CA MET A 55 0.50 -2.51 5.60
C MET A 55 -0.79 -3.08 5.01
N PHE A 56 -0.74 -3.51 3.74
CA PHE A 56 -1.87 -4.16 3.11
C PHE A 56 -2.23 -5.48 3.80
N TRP A 57 -1.24 -6.34 4.03
CA TRP A 57 -1.48 -7.64 4.65
C TRP A 57 -1.88 -7.56 6.11
N ASP A 58 -1.35 -6.59 6.85
CA ASP A 58 -1.78 -6.25 8.21
C ASP A 58 -3.27 -5.85 8.23
N LYS A 59 -3.68 -4.97 7.32
CA LYS A 59 -5.08 -4.49 7.23
C LYS A 59 -6.08 -5.57 6.82
N PHE A 60 -5.70 -6.47 5.90
CA PHE A 60 -6.63 -7.41 5.29
C PHE A 60 -6.51 -8.85 5.79
N GLU A 61 -5.48 -9.17 6.59
CA GLU A 61 -5.28 -10.48 7.23
C GLU A 61 -5.28 -11.65 6.22
N GLY A 62 -4.56 -11.47 5.11
CA GLY A 62 -4.31 -12.54 4.13
C GLY A 62 -5.29 -12.64 2.95
N THR A 63 -4.96 -13.51 2.00
CA THR A 63 -5.60 -13.61 0.68
C THR A 63 -7.06 -14.07 0.73
N ARG A 64 -7.42 -14.96 1.65
CA ARG A 64 -8.79 -15.46 1.81
C ARG A 64 -9.78 -14.33 2.10
N ASN A 65 -9.38 -13.39 2.94
CA ASN A 65 -10.19 -12.22 3.29
C ASN A 65 -10.27 -11.22 2.14
N VAL A 66 -9.18 -11.04 1.40
CA VAL A 66 -9.13 -10.18 0.20
C VAL A 66 -10.09 -10.66 -0.88
N TYR A 67 -10.19 -11.96 -1.16
CA TYR A 67 -11.12 -12.49 -2.18
C TYR A 67 -12.53 -12.76 -1.66
N GLY A 68 -12.74 -12.71 -0.34
CA GLY A 68 -14.03 -12.93 0.30
C GLY A 68 -14.67 -11.60 0.75
N PRO A 69 -14.91 -11.42 2.06
CA PRO A 69 -15.73 -10.32 2.57
C PRO A 69 -15.09 -8.93 2.38
N LYS A 70 -13.76 -8.85 2.31
CA LYS A 70 -13.04 -7.57 2.24
C LYS A 70 -12.66 -7.15 0.80
N LEU A 71 -13.17 -7.83 -0.24
CA LEU A 71 -12.79 -7.56 -1.64
C LEU A 71 -13.01 -6.11 -2.09
N GLY A 72 -14.16 -5.52 -1.76
CA GLY A 72 -14.46 -4.13 -2.11
C GLY A 72 -13.45 -3.17 -1.47
N LYS A 73 -13.20 -3.33 -0.17
CA LYS A 73 -12.27 -2.49 0.59
C LYS A 73 -10.81 -2.69 0.17
N ALA A 74 -10.40 -3.91 -0.16
CA ALA A 74 -9.07 -4.19 -0.71
C ALA A 74 -8.88 -3.53 -2.07
N THR A 75 -9.89 -3.62 -2.93
CA THR A 75 -9.89 -2.97 -4.25
C THR A 75 -9.81 -1.45 -4.12
N GLU A 76 -10.65 -0.84 -3.28
CA GLU A 76 -10.65 0.60 -3.01
C GLU A 76 -9.29 1.06 -2.47
N TRP A 77 -8.69 0.29 -1.56
CA TRP A 77 -7.37 0.61 -1.00
C TRP A 77 -6.27 0.58 -2.06
N LEU A 78 -6.25 -0.46 -2.91
CA LEU A 78 -5.30 -0.57 -4.02
C LEU A 78 -5.51 0.54 -5.07
N ALA A 79 -6.76 0.86 -5.38
CA ALA A 79 -7.11 1.97 -6.27
C ALA A 79 -6.64 3.32 -5.73
N GLY A 80 -6.75 3.53 -4.41
CA GLY A 80 -6.21 4.72 -3.76
C GLY A 80 -4.69 4.83 -3.85
N ARG A 81 -3.97 3.72 -3.69
CA ARG A 81 -2.51 3.70 -3.88
C ARG A 81 -2.11 3.96 -5.32
N TRP A 82 -2.84 3.41 -6.29
CA TRP A 82 -2.64 3.72 -7.71
C TRP A 82 -2.83 5.22 -7.99
N ALA A 83 -4.00 5.76 -7.64
CA ALA A 83 -4.32 7.17 -7.88
C ALA A 83 -3.31 8.10 -7.21
N ALA A 84 -2.95 7.82 -5.95
CA ALA A 84 -1.98 8.62 -5.20
C ALA A 84 -0.61 8.63 -5.87
N LYS A 85 -0.10 7.47 -6.29
CA LYS A 85 1.21 7.39 -6.93
C LYS A 85 1.23 8.04 -8.31
N GLU A 86 0.19 7.86 -9.11
CA GLU A 86 0.01 8.59 -10.38
C GLU A 86 -0.03 10.10 -10.15
N ALA A 87 -0.77 10.57 -9.15
CA ALA A 87 -0.81 11.99 -8.80
C ALA A 87 0.58 12.51 -8.38
N VAL A 88 1.37 11.71 -7.65
CA VAL A 88 2.76 12.08 -7.30
C VAL A 88 3.65 12.14 -8.53
N ILE A 89 3.61 11.12 -9.40
CA ILE A 89 4.40 11.07 -10.64
C ILE A 89 4.10 12.27 -11.54
N LYS A 90 2.84 12.72 -11.60
CA LYS A 90 2.47 13.92 -12.36
C LYS A 90 2.88 15.24 -11.69
N ALA A 91 2.95 15.26 -10.36
CA ALA A 91 3.39 16.44 -9.60
C ALA A 91 4.89 16.65 -9.69
N VAL A 92 5.69 15.59 -9.81
CA VAL A 92 7.15 15.65 -9.91
C VAL A 92 7.56 15.74 -11.38
N GLN A 93 8.18 16.85 -11.78
CA GLN A 93 8.53 17.11 -13.19
C GLN A 93 10.03 16.97 -13.48
N TYR A 94 10.87 17.12 -12.45
CA TYR A 94 12.33 17.05 -12.60
C TYR A 94 12.92 15.63 -12.72
N ARG A 95 12.12 14.57 -12.54
CA ARG A 95 12.60 13.18 -12.61
C ARG A 95 11.51 12.23 -13.09
N ASP A 96 11.89 11.26 -13.90
CA ASP A 96 11.03 10.14 -14.28
C ASP A 96 10.89 9.17 -13.10
N LEU A 97 9.71 9.15 -12.48
CA LEU A 97 9.40 8.28 -11.35
C LEU A 97 8.62 7.05 -11.80
N SER A 98 8.95 5.90 -11.22
CA SER A 98 8.12 4.69 -11.25
C SER A 98 7.28 4.59 -9.97
N PHE A 99 6.31 3.67 -9.95
CA PHE A 99 5.51 3.43 -8.74
C PHE A 99 6.33 3.00 -7.53
N LEU A 100 7.47 2.34 -7.73
CA LEU A 100 8.32 1.87 -6.63
C LEU A 100 9.23 2.97 -6.08
N ASP A 101 9.37 4.10 -6.77
CA ASP A 101 10.05 5.30 -6.26
C ASP A 101 9.14 6.10 -5.31
N VAL A 102 7.85 5.78 -5.23
CA VAL A 102 6.90 6.50 -4.38
C VAL A 102 6.34 5.56 -3.32
N GLN A 103 6.35 5.96 -2.05
CA GLN A 103 5.65 5.25 -0.97
C GLN A 103 4.54 6.12 -0.39
N ILE A 104 3.36 5.57 -0.18
CA ILE A 104 2.25 6.29 0.48
C ILE A 104 2.12 5.81 1.92
N LEU A 105 2.48 6.67 2.86
CA LEU A 105 2.61 6.36 4.28
C LEU A 105 1.61 7.18 5.12
N PRO A 106 1.11 6.63 6.24
CA PRO A 106 0.28 7.36 7.17
C PRO A 106 1.14 8.32 8.00
N SER A 107 0.68 9.55 8.20
CA SER A 107 1.37 10.53 9.04
C SER A 107 1.42 10.14 10.52
N LYS A 108 0.47 9.33 10.99
CA LYS A 108 0.46 8.76 12.36
C LYS A 108 0.06 7.29 12.29
N PRO A 109 0.83 6.36 12.86
CA PRO A 109 0.58 4.92 12.72
C PRO A 109 -0.61 4.40 13.54
N ALA A 110 -1.07 5.14 14.54
CA ALA A 110 -2.04 4.67 15.52
C ALA A 110 -3.52 5.04 15.24
N GLN A 111 -3.82 5.81 14.19
CA GLN A 111 -5.20 6.22 13.86
C GLN A 111 -5.63 5.66 12.50
N MET A 112 -6.76 4.95 12.47
CA MET A 112 -7.32 4.32 11.28
C MET A 112 -7.65 5.29 10.12
N SER A 113 -7.65 6.61 10.39
CA SER A 113 -7.89 7.68 9.43
C SER A 113 -6.82 8.78 9.49
N SER A 114 -5.56 8.40 9.73
CA SER A 114 -4.46 9.37 9.65
C SER A 114 -4.32 9.95 8.24
N PRO A 115 -4.05 11.25 8.10
CA PRO A 115 -3.69 11.82 6.81
C PRO A 115 -2.46 11.09 6.26
N VAL A 116 -2.43 10.87 4.95
CA VAL A 116 -1.31 10.23 4.27
C VAL A 116 -0.37 11.28 3.69
N TYR A 117 0.90 10.90 3.54
CA TYR A 117 1.87 11.65 2.75
C TYR A 117 2.56 10.69 1.77
N ALA A 118 3.15 11.26 0.73
CA ALA A 118 3.99 10.51 -0.19
C ALA A 118 5.46 10.75 0.16
N LEU A 119 6.25 9.68 0.22
CA LEU A 119 7.71 9.73 0.27
C LEU A 119 8.23 9.34 -1.11
N ILE A 120 8.85 10.30 -1.80
CA ILE A 120 9.54 10.11 -3.08
C ILE A 120 10.96 9.70 -2.75
N LEU A 121 11.29 8.45 -2.98
CA LEU A 121 12.58 7.85 -2.63
C LEU A 121 13.65 8.28 -3.62
N ASP A 122 14.87 8.48 -3.14
CA ASP A 122 16.00 8.73 -4.04
C ASP A 122 16.34 7.48 -4.86
N LYS A 123 16.19 6.30 -4.25
CA LYS A 123 16.39 4.99 -4.87
C LYS A 123 15.07 4.20 -4.84
N PRO A 124 14.73 3.46 -5.92
CA PRO A 124 13.49 2.70 -5.96
C PRO A 124 13.43 1.70 -4.81
N ALA A 125 12.27 1.61 -4.15
CA ALA A 125 12.07 0.59 -3.14
C ALA A 125 12.09 -0.80 -3.77
N ALA A 126 12.67 -1.76 -3.07
CA ALA A 126 12.49 -3.15 -3.43
C ALA A 126 10.99 -3.53 -3.29
N ALA A 127 10.42 -4.11 -4.35
CA ALA A 127 9.09 -4.70 -4.30
C ALA A 127 9.02 -5.91 -3.34
N ARG A 128 10.17 -6.55 -3.07
CA ARG A 128 10.32 -7.64 -2.10
C ARG A 128 11.54 -7.37 -1.24
N ASN A 129 11.34 -7.21 0.05
CA ASN A 129 12.41 -7.04 0.99
C ASN A 129 13.00 -8.43 1.29
N THR A 130 14.20 -8.73 0.78
CA THR A 130 14.90 -9.97 1.11
C THR A 130 15.48 -9.96 2.53
N ASN A 131 15.49 -8.79 3.20
CA ASN A 131 16.14 -8.56 4.48
C ASN A 131 15.20 -8.36 5.67
N ILE A 132 13.88 -8.48 5.50
CA ILE A 132 13.02 -8.59 6.69
C ILE A 132 13.12 -10.02 7.18
N LYS A 133 13.71 -10.21 8.37
CA LYS A 133 13.57 -11.43 9.18
C LYS A 133 12.10 -11.54 9.64
N VAL A 134 11.17 -11.69 8.72
CA VAL A 134 9.82 -12.16 9.07
C VAL A 134 10.02 -13.62 9.35
N ALA A 135 9.81 -14.05 10.60
CA ALA A 135 9.65 -15.46 10.90
C ALA A 135 8.64 -16.01 9.88
N PRO A 136 8.96 -17.08 9.14
CA PRO A 136 8.14 -17.51 8.03
C PRO A 136 6.73 -17.77 8.54
N LEU A 137 5.78 -16.98 8.05
CA LEU A 137 4.36 -17.33 8.13
C LEU A 137 4.26 -18.64 7.36
N SER A 138 4.18 -19.74 8.10
CA SER A 138 4.10 -21.08 7.53
C SER A 138 2.97 -21.07 6.51
N LEU A 139 3.30 -21.37 5.25
CA LEU A 139 2.34 -21.81 4.27
C LEU A 139 1.69 -23.08 4.83
N ARG A 140 0.61 -22.92 5.59
CA ARG A 140 -0.34 -24.01 5.83
C ARG A 140 -1.11 -24.20 4.53
N THR A 141 -0.57 -25.06 3.69
CA THR A 141 -1.28 -25.68 2.59
C THR A 141 -2.32 -26.64 3.17
N ASP A 142 -3.47 -26.12 3.55
CA ASP A 142 -4.63 -26.95 3.89
C ASP A 142 -5.39 -27.28 2.60
N PHE A 143 -4.76 -28.11 1.76
CA PHE A 143 -5.39 -28.83 0.67
C PHE A 143 -5.07 -30.32 0.84
N ALA A 144 -5.91 -31.00 1.64
CA ALA A 144 -6.09 -32.45 1.58
C ALA A 144 -7.55 -32.77 1.98
N ALA A 145 -8.14 -33.68 1.20
CA ALA A 145 -9.56 -34.00 1.06
C ALA A 145 -10.18 -34.74 2.28
N PRO A 146 -11.52 -34.97 2.29
CA PRO A 146 -12.26 -35.44 3.46
C PRO A 146 -12.32 -36.98 3.54
N GLU A 147 -12.24 -37.51 4.76
CA GLU A 147 -12.80 -38.78 5.28
C GLU A 147 -12.17 -38.99 6.69
N LYS A 148 -12.80 -39.50 7.75
CA LYS A 148 -13.92 -40.42 7.89
C LYS A 148 -14.54 -40.28 9.29
N VAL A 149 -15.83 -40.56 9.36
CA VAL A 149 -16.63 -40.72 10.57
C VAL A 149 -16.10 -41.86 11.44
N THR A 150 -15.92 -41.62 12.75
CA THR A 150 -16.23 -42.60 13.80
C THR A 150 -16.79 -41.87 15.01
N SER A 151 -17.92 -42.37 15.47
CA SER A 151 -18.59 -42.04 16.73
C SER A 151 -17.74 -42.45 17.93
N ASP A 152 -17.89 -41.75 19.07
CA ASP A 152 -18.48 -42.33 20.28
C ASP A 152 -18.38 -41.38 21.50
N ASP A 153 -19.52 -41.31 22.17
CA ASP A 153 -19.79 -41.14 23.60
C ASP A 153 -19.67 -39.81 24.38
N ALA A 154 -20.75 -39.63 25.15
CA ALA A 154 -21.21 -38.46 25.87
C ALA A 154 -20.62 -38.32 27.28
N LYS A 155 -20.63 -37.07 27.80
CA LYS A 155 -21.01 -36.77 29.19
C LYS A 155 -21.27 -35.27 29.39
N GLU A 156 -22.47 -34.98 29.85
CA GLU A 156 -22.90 -33.68 30.39
C GLU A 156 -22.14 -33.33 31.68
N ARG A 157 -21.90 -32.04 31.92
CA ARG A 157 -21.90 -31.41 33.26
C ARG A 157 -21.94 -29.88 33.17
N GLU A 158 -22.83 -29.31 33.96
CA GLU A 158 -23.13 -27.89 34.10
C GLU A 158 -22.05 -27.12 34.91
N GLY A 159 -21.93 -25.82 34.59
CA GLY A 159 -21.77 -24.68 35.52
C GLY A 159 -20.54 -24.59 36.43
N HIS A 160 -19.61 -23.68 36.10
CA HIS A 160 -19.07 -22.72 37.09
C HIS A 160 -18.41 -21.52 36.43
N ASP A 161 -18.75 -20.34 36.94
CA ASP A 161 -18.07 -19.07 36.66
C ASP A 161 -16.62 -19.13 37.15
N ASP A 162 -15.68 -18.66 36.33
CA ASP A 162 -14.42 -18.13 36.84
C ASP A 162 -13.85 -17.07 35.90
N ALA A 163 -13.82 -15.85 36.41
CA ALA A 163 -13.14 -14.72 35.83
C ALA A 163 -11.63 -14.91 35.94
N SER A 164 -10.92 -15.10 34.82
CA SER A 164 -9.53 -14.67 34.70
C SER A 164 -9.03 -14.67 33.25
N GLY A 165 -8.27 -13.61 32.92
CA GLY A 165 -7.15 -13.70 32.00
C GLY A 165 -7.46 -13.82 30.52
N GLN A 166 -7.33 -12.71 29.79
CA GLN A 166 -6.13 -12.45 28.99
C GLN A 166 -6.40 -11.20 28.17
N GLN A 167 -5.89 -10.09 28.69
CA GLN A 167 -5.58 -8.89 27.94
C GLN A 167 -4.72 -9.32 26.74
N ARG A 168 -5.39 -9.53 25.61
CA ARG A 168 -4.71 -9.75 24.33
C ARG A 168 -4.17 -8.39 23.96
N ASP A 169 -2.94 -8.13 24.40
CA ASP A 169 -2.05 -7.16 23.80
C ASP A 169 -2.05 -7.44 22.30
N GLY A 170 -2.95 -6.73 21.60
CA GLY A 170 -2.88 -6.61 20.16
C GLY A 170 -1.49 -6.09 19.90
N LEU A 171 -0.70 -6.89 19.19
CA LEU A 171 0.61 -6.52 18.68
C LEU A 171 0.39 -5.41 17.65
N ALA A 172 0.03 -4.22 18.13
CA ALA A 172 0.13 -2.98 17.42
C ALA A 172 1.63 -2.81 17.22
N ILE A 173 2.11 -3.26 16.06
CA ILE A 173 3.39 -2.81 15.55
C ILE A 173 3.15 -1.32 15.31
N ALA A 174 3.47 -0.51 16.33
CA ALA A 174 3.70 0.90 16.13
C ALA A 174 4.71 0.95 14.98
N TYR A 175 4.30 1.48 13.83
CA TYR A 175 5.26 1.96 12.85
C TYR A 175 5.90 3.19 13.48
N GLU A 176 6.71 2.96 14.52
CA GLU A 176 7.76 3.88 14.91
C GLU A 176 8.53 4.14 13.63
N VAL A 177 8.78 5.42 13.37
CA VAL A 177 9.69 5.88 12.34
C VAL A 177 10.97 5.10 12.57
N GLN A 178 11.21 4.05 11.79
CA GLN A 178 12.47 3.33 11.83
C GLN A 178 13.50 4.38 11.42
N ASP A 179 14.53 4.58 12.23
CA ASP A 179 15.65 5.49 11.93
C ASP A 179 16.39 5.16 10.61
N ASP A 180 15.99 4.08 9.93
CA ASP A 180 16.36 3.70 8.56
C ASP A 180 15.25 4.05 7.52
N ASP A 181 14.47 5.11 7.73
CA ASP A 181 13.57 5.58 6.67
C ASP A 181 14.44 6.02 5.48
N PRO A 182 14.23 5.45 4.28
CA PRO A 182 15.07 5.73 3.13
C PRO A 182 15.03 7.22 2.79
N ASP A 183 16.20 7.78 2.48
CA ASP A 183 16.31 9.17 2.03
C ASP A 183 15.34 9.45 0.88
N GLY A 184 14.66 10.60 0.97
CA GLY A 184 13.68 10.99 -0.03
C GLY A 184 12.99 12.33 0.27
N GLN A 185 12.22 12.79 -0.70
CA GLN A 185 11.42 14.01 -0.63
C GLN A 185 10.00 13.69 -0.19
N VAL A 186 9.48 14.45 0.79
CA VAL A 186 8.07 14.35 1.18
C VAL A 186 7.19 15.21 0.27
N ALA A 187 6.11 14.62 -0.24
CA ALA A 187 5.04 15.31 -0.94
C ALA A 187 3.70 15.15 -0.19
N LYS A 188 2.86 16.18 -0.27
CA LYS A 188 1.53 16.16 0.37
C LYS A 188 0.56 15.52 -0.59
N VAL A 189 -0.12 14.47 -0.15
CA VAL A 189 -1.11 13.75 -0.97
C VAL A 189 -2.42 13.62 -0.22
N ASN A 190 -3.52 13.80 -0.94
CA ASN A 190 -4.86 13.52 -0.43
C ASN A 190 -5.50 12.46 -1.31
N ILE A 191 -6.20 11.51 -0.69
CA ILE A 191 -6.95 10.45 -1.37
C ILE A 191 -8.40 10.56 -0.92
N SER A 192 -9.31 10.62 -1.87
CA SER A 192 -10.75 10.67 -1.64
C SER A 192 -11.45 9.58 -2.44
N HIS A 193 -12.56 9.09 -1.89
CA HIS A 193 -13.39 8.06 -2.51
C HIS A 193 -14.74 8.67 -2.87
N ASP A 194 -15.15 8.53 -4.13
CA ASP A 194 -16.43 9.00 -4.65
C ASP A 194 -17.10 7.87 -5.45
N GLY A 195 -18.04 7.17 -4.82
CA GLY A 195 -18.71 6.01 -5.40
C GLY A 195 -17.71 4.94 -5.87
N GLU A 196 -17.71 4.65 -7.17
CA GLU A 196 -16.77 3.68 -7.77
C GLU A 196 -15.40 4.28 -8.13
N TYR A 197 -15.20 5.56 -7.92
CA TYR A 197 -13.96 6.26 -8.27
C TYR A 197 -13.15 6.58 -7.02
N VAL A 198 -11.84 6.54 -7.19
CA VAL A 198 -10.87 7.00 -6.20
C VAL A 198 -10.05 8.09 -6.86
N THR A 199 -10.02 9.24 -6.23
CA THR A 199 -9.30 10.42 -6.72
C THR A 199 -8.14 10.72 -5.79
N ALA A 200 -7.03 11.20 -6.34
CA ALA A 200 -5.93 11.71 -5.55
C ALA A 200 -5.41 13.03 -6.10
N VAL A 201 -4.95 13.87 -5.18
CA VAL A 201 -4.29 15.14 -5.50
C VAL A 201 -2.97 15.18 -4.73
N CYS A 202 -1.90 15.55 -5.42
CA CYS A 202 -0.57 15.68 -4.86
C CYS A 202 -0.02 17.10 -5.08
N LEU A 203 0.67 17.61 -4.07
CA LEU A 203 1.51 18.79 -4.15
C LEU A 203 2.94 18.39 -3.77
N ALA A 204 3.88 18.60 -4.69
CA ALA A 204 5.29 18.29 -4.50
C ALA A 204 6.14 19.55 -4.74
N ALA A 205 7.25 19.65 -4.00
CA ALA A 205 8.27 20.64 -4.33
C ALA A 205 9.05 20.16 -5.56
N ASP A 206 9.38 21.09 -6.44
CA ASP A 206 10.21 20.86 -7.61
C ASP A 206 11.65 21.19 -7.21
N GLN A 207 12.22 20.34 -6.34
CA GLN A 207 13.58 20.48 -5.80
C GLN A 207 14.42 19.29 -6.27
N PRO A 208 15.06 19.37 -7.45
CA PRO A 208 16.01 18.36 -7.86
C PRO A 208 17.17 18.29 -6.86
N ARG A 209 17.59 17.09 -6.47
CA ARG A 209 18.85 16.94 -5.73
C ARG A 209 20.03 17.25 -6.63
N GLU A 210 21.16 17.60 -6.03
CA GLU A 210 22.42 17.78 -6.73
C GLU A 210 22.81 16.47 -7.43
N GLY A 211 22.64 16.42 -8.76
CA GLY A 211 22.85 15.23 -9.60
C GLY A 211 21.60 14.66 -10.29
N ASP A 212 20.39 15.10 -9.93
CA ASP A 212 19.16 14.78 -10.67
C ASP A 212 19.10 15.64 -11.95
N VAL A 213 19.71 15.15 -13.02
CA VAL A 213 19.75 15.82 -14.34
C VAL A 213 18.44 15.64 -15.11
N GLY A 214 17.34 16.13 -14.55
CA GLY A 214 16.12 16.41 -15.28
C GLY A 214 16.22 17.73 -16.03
N GLY A 215 16.66 17.68 -17.28
CA GLY A 215 16.20 18.56 -18.38
C GLY A 215 16.42 20.08 -18.37
N GLU A 216 16.66 20.77 -17.25
CA GLU A 216 16.64 22.26 -17.23
C GLU A 216 17.78 22.95 -16.46
N ALA A 217 18.87 22.25 -16.16
CA ALA A 217 20.09 22.87 -15.62
C ALA A 217 20.86 23.75 -16.64
N ALA A 218 20.20 24.27 -17.69
CA ALA A 218 20.80 25.15 -18.71
C ALA A 218 20.23 26.58 -18.73
N ALA A 219 19.31 26.95 -17.83
CA ALA A 219 18.62 28.25 -17.92
C ALA A 219 18.95 29.27 -16.81
N TRP A 220 19.94 28.99 -15.96
CA TRP A 220 20.37 29.92 -14.91
C TRP A 220 21.88 30.12 -14.92
N GLU A 221 22.38 30.71 -16.00
CA GLU A 221 23.59 31.55 -15.89
C GLU A 221 23.24 32.98 -16.36
N PRO A 222 23.67 34.01 -15.61
CA PRO A 222 23.37 35.42 -15.90
C PRO A 222 24.10 35.99 -17.13
#